data_AF-A0A440IB33-F1
#
_entry.id   AF-A0A440IB33-F1
#
_cell.length_a   1.000
_cell.length_b   1.000
_cell.length_c   1.000
_cell.angle_alpha   90.00
_cell.angle_beta   90.00
_cell.angle_gamma   90.00
#
_symmetry.space_group_name_H-M   'P 1'
#
loop_
_entity.id
_entity.type
_entity.pdbx_description
1 polymer ?
#
loop_
_entity_poly.entity_id
_entity_poly.type
_entity_poly.pdbx_seq_one_letter_code
_entity_poly.pdbx_strand_id
1 'polypeptide(L)'
;YVVCTRARDLLIVPNLPTSRAASWYRAVRLDKLELPEVNLDQLPDKVVEDRAAEANLQTAEEFAEEAWTVAASAPVLRWHQPSLHDADRTPSLIDLPPVSELTDPAPPPIGAGPLRGTLLHKLAEEVIAGELEVSLEALIARADELLAQLRSQSPPSDQIEFPDSVQAATTIRDTLAIRDVAKMMPFLEAEVPVWNADGATLLAGRVDALIVREGRVLGVLDWKSDLMPSPNLKSHYVSQVEAYVAVTGAVAGAVVFMTSGEVIWVGDRDGLLAQLVTTPPPI
;
A
#
# COMPACT_ATOMS: atom_id res chain seq x y z
N TYR A 1 17.09 -5.98 9.07
CA TYR A 1 17.43 -6.12 7.65
C TYR A 1 18.67 -6.99 7.43
N VAL A 2 19.91 -6.49 7.60
CA VAL A 2 21.15 -7.27 7.34
C VAL A 2 21.20 -8.62 8.07
N VAL A 3 20.70 -8.65 9.30
CA VAL A 3 20.59 -9.89 10.08
C VAL A 3 19.64 -10.90 9.44
N CYS A 4 18.48 -10.45 8.95
CA CYS A 4 17.48 -11.32 8.32
C CYS A 4 17.94 -11.80 6.94
N THR A 5 18.65 -10.97 6.18
CA THR A 5 19.22 -11.37 4.89
C THR A 5 20.36 -12.36 5.07
N ARG A 6 21.25 -12.17 6.05
CA ARG A 6 22.28 -13.16 6.38
C ARG A 6 21.71 -14.46 6.94
N ALA A 7 20.61 -14.41 7.68
CA ALA A 7 19.93 -15.61 8.15
C ALA A 7 19.39 -16.46 6.99
N ARG A 8 18.94 -15.82 5.90
CA ARG A 8 18.55 -16.53 4.66
C ARG A 8 19.75 -17.21 4.00
N ASP A 9 20.88 -16.52 3.91
CA ASP A 9 22.06 -17.03 3.21
C ASP A 9 22.78 -18.15 3.99
N LEU A 10 22.83 -18.02 5.31
CA LEU A 10 23.53 -18.96 6.18
C LEU A 10 22.61 -20.02 6.79
N LEU A 11 21.30 -19.86 6.66
CA LEU A 11 20.27 -20.65 7.34
C LEU A 11 20.45 -20.67 8.88
N ILE A 12 21.07 -19.63 9.43
CA ILE A 12 21.32 -19.44 10.86
C ILE A 12 20.61 -18.17 11.31
N VAL A 13 19.70 -18.28 12.27
CA VAL A 13 19.02 -17.13 12.87
C VAL A 13 19.79 -16.68 14.11
N PRO A 14 20.44 -15.51 14.12
CA PRO A 14 21.15 -15.03 15.29
C PRO A 14 20.16 -14.57 16.36
N ASN A 15 20.39 -14.98 17.60
CA ASN A 15 19.59 -14.55 18.74
C ASN A 15 19.94 -13.11 19.12
N LEU A 16 18.95 -12.20 19.03
CA LEU A 16 19.11 -10.78 19.33
C LEU A 16 18.24 -10.35 20.52
N PRO A 17 18.67 -10.62 21.76
CA PRO A 17 17.86 -10.36 22.95
C PRO A 17 17.54 -8.87 23.18
N THR A 18 18.33 -7.94 22.64
CA THR A 18 18.17 -6.48 22.81
C THR A 18 17.54 -5.77 21.60
N SER A 19 16.86 -6.50 20.71
CA SER A 19 16.26 -5.90 19.52
C SER A 19 15.16 -4.87 19.86
N ARG A 20 15.17 -3.69 19.23
CA ARG A 20 14.11 -2.68 19.37
C ARG A 20 12.76 -3.20 18.84
N ALA A 21 11.65 -2.67 19.38
CA ALA A 21 10.29 -3.08 19.01
C ALA A 21 10.01 -2.96 17.49
N ALA A 22 10.46 -1.88 16.85
CA ALA A 22 10.33 -1.66 15.41
C ALA A 22 11.39 -2.35 14.55
N SER A 23 12.18 -3.28 15.12
CA SER A 23 13.20 -3.98 14.34
C SER A 23 12.58 -5.09 13.50
N TRP A 24 13.14 -5.29 12.31
CA TRP A 24 12.84 -6.41 11.42
C TRP A 24 12.80 -7.77 12.14
N TYR A 25 13.67 -7.99 13.11
CA TYR A 25 13.73 -9.23 13.89
C TYR A 25 12.42 -9.54 14.62
N ARG A 26 11.75 -8.51 15.16
CA ARG A 26 10.44 -8.64 15.83
C ARG A 26 9.27 -8.57 14.85
N ALA A 27 9.40 -7.78 13.77
CA ALA A 27 8.37 -7.68 12.75
C ALA A 27 8.08 -9.05 12.10
N VAL A 28 9.13 -9.80 11.75
CA VAL A 28 9.01 -11.17 11.23
C VAL A 28 9.01 -12.24 12.32
N ARG A 29 8.86 -11.83 13.59
CA ARG A 29 8.65 -12.71 14.75
C ARG A 29 9.71 -13.82 14.92
N LEU A 30 10.97 -13.53 14.55
CA LEU A 30 12.07 -14.50 14.67
C LEU A 30 12.38 -14.84 16.14
N ASP A 31 12.00 -13.98 17.07
CA ASP A 31 12.05 -14.22 18.52
C ASP A 31 11.12 -15.33 19.00
N LYS A 32 10.17 -15.76 18.16
CA LYS A 32 9.20 -16.83 18.46
C LYS A 32 9.56 -18.18 17.84
N LEU A 33 10.65 -18.25 17.08
CA LEU A 33 11.12 -19.50 16.51
C LEU A 33 11.89 -20.29 17.58
N GLU A 34 11.38 -21.47 17.93
CA GLU A 34 12.11 -22.44 18.74
C GLU A 34 13.03 -23.23 17.81
N LEU A 35 14.29 -22.78 17.70
CA LEU A 35 15.32 -23.42 16.90
C LEU A 35 16.39 -24.03 17.82
N PRO A 36 16.98 -25.18 17.43
CA PRO A 36 18.12 -25.73 18.15
C PRO A 36 19.31 -24.77 18.05
N GLU A 37 20.05 -24.61 19.15
CA GLU A 37 21.25 -23.80 19.17
C GLU A 37 22.34 -24.46 18.31
N VAL A 38 22.99 -23.65 17.46
CA VAL A 38 24.06 -24.15 16.60
C VAL A 38 25.29 -24.45 17.47
N ASN A 39 25.70 -25.72 17.50
CA ASN A 39 26.93 -26.10 18.17
C ASN A 39 28.14 -25.70 17.31
N LEU A 40 28.79 -24.60 17.69
CA LEU A 40 29.93 -24.05 16.98
C LEU A 40 31.18 -24.96 17.05
N ASP A 41 31.26 -25.87 18.04
CA ASP A 41 32.39 -26.79 18.21
C ASP A 41 32.43 -27.88 17.12
N GLN A 42 31.34 -28.06 16.38
CA GLN A 42 31.25 -28.99 15.25
C GLN A 42 31.65 -28.35 13.92
N LEU A 43 31.82 -27.02 13.89
CA LEU A 43 32.28 -26.35 12.69
C LEU A 43 33.77 -26.65 12.51
N PRO A 44 34.22 -26.99 11.30
CA PRO A 44 35.64 -27.14 11.04
C PRO A 44 36.35 -25.84 11.40
N ASP A 45 37.53 -25.94 12.01
CA ASP A 45 38.37 -24.77 12.28
C ASP A 45 38.49 -23.97 11.00
N LYS A 46 38.04 -22.71 11.07
CA LYS A 46 38.07 -21.82 9.93
C LYS A 46 39.53 -21.69 9.50
N VAL A 47 39.84 -22.20 8.31
CA VAL A 47 41.06 -21.80 7.59
C VAL A 47 40.83 -20.35 7.18
N VAL A 48 41.07 -19.44 8.11
CA VAL A 48 41.23 -18.03 7.80
C VAL A 48 42.53 -17.99 7.00
N GLU A 49 42.45 -17.80 5.68
CA GLU A 49 43.61 -17.25 5.00
C GLU A 49 43.95 -15.98 5.77
N ASP A 50 45.10 -15.99 6.44
CA ASP A 50 45.65 -14.83 7.12
C ASP A 50 46.07 -13.85 6.03
N ARG A 51 45.06 -13.21 5.44
CA ARG A 51 45.25 -12.08 4.57
C ARG A 51 45.63 -10.97 5.52
N ALA A 52 46.91 -10.63 5.53
CA ALA A 52 47.41 -9.48 6.26
C ALA A 52 46.43 -8.33 6.01
N ALA A 53 45.82 -7.81 7.08
CA ALA A 53 44.93 -6.67 6.96
C ALA A 53 45.72 -5.58 6.23
N GLU A 54 45.29 -5.23 5.02
CA GLU A 54 45.87 -4.09 4.32
C GLU A 54 45.75 -2.91 5.27
N ALA A 55 46.89 -2.34 5.66
CA ALA A 55 46.90 -1.22 6.57
C ALA A 55 46.06 -0.12 5.93
N ASN A 56 44.97 0.29 6.58
CA ASN A 56 44.22 1.44 6.12
C ASN A 56 45.11 2.67 6.32
N LEU A 57 45.74 3.11 5.23
CA LEU A 57 46.62 4.26 5.21
C LEU A 57 45.84 5.58 5.08
N GLN A 58 44.51 5.55 4.98
CA GLN A 58 43.73 6.77 4.93
C GLN A 58 43.86 7.58 6.20
N THR A 59 44.10 8.86 5.99
CA THR A 59 43.97 9.89 7.00
C THR A 59 42.50 10.23 7.25
N ALA A 60 42.22 10.85 8.40
CA ALA A 60 40.87 11.32 8.70
C ALA A 60 40.36 12.37 7.68
N GLU A 61 41.28 13.13 7.09
CA GLU A 61 40.98 14.14 6.07
C GLU A 61 40.62 13.50 4.73
N GLU A 62 41.38 12.53 4.24
CA GLU A 62 41.05 11.76 3.03
C GLU A 62 39.72 11.03 3.17
N PHE A 63 39.48 10.42 4.33
CA PHE A 63 38.19 9.77 4.60
C PHE A 63 37.03 10.79 4.57
N ALA A 64 37.21 11.98 5.14
CA ALA A 64 36.18 13.02 5.13
C ALA A 64 35.92 13.56 3.72
N GLU A 65 36.95 13.71 2.90
CA GLU A 65 36.86 14.18 1.51
C GLU A 65 36.18 13.14 0.60
N GLU A 66 36.52 11.87 0.75
CA GLU A 66 35.84 10.77 0.05
C GLU A 66 34.39 10.63 0.50
N ALA A 67 34.12 10.72 1.81
CA ALA A 67 32.76 10.68 2.35
C ALA A 67 31.92 11.85 1.82
N TRP A 68 32.50 13.05 1.72
CA TRP A 68 31.83 14.21 1.13
C TRP A 68 31.58 14.01 -0.36
N THR A 69 32.56 13.46 -1.09
CA THR A 69 32.41 13.16 -2.52
C THR A 69 31.29 12.15 -2.76
N VAL A 70 31.24 11.07 -1.98
CA VAL A 70 30.16 10.08 -2.03
C VAL A 70 28.81 10.73 -1.68
N ALA A 71 28.75 11.54 -0.62
CA ALA A 71 27.52 12.23 -0.22
C ALA A 71 27.04 13.25 -1.27
N ALA A 72 27.95 13.99 -1.89
CA ALA A 72 27.66 14.95 -2.96
C ALA A 72 27.27 14.26 -4.29
N SER A 73 27.78 13.04 -4.51
CA SER A 73 27.46 12.21 -5.68
C SER A 73 26.17 11.41 -5.51
N ALA A 74 25.69 11.25 -4.28
CA ALA A 74 24.49 10.49 -3.99
C ALA A 74 23.25 11.30 -4.40
N PRO A 75 22.42 10.82 -5.35
CA PRO A 75 21.18 11.50 -5.68
C PRO A 75 20.25 11.52 -4.44
N VAL A 76 19.67 12.67 -4.15
CA VAL A 76 18.68 12.81 -3.07
C VAL A 76 17.37 12.17 -3.52
N LEU A 77 17.18 10.90 -3.18
CA LEU A 77 15.94 10.19 -3.46
C LEU A 77 14.81 10.72 -2.56
N ARG A 78 13.69 11.11 -3.16
CA ARG A 78 12.46 11.51 -2.46
C ARG A 78 11.37 10.49 -2.70
N TRP A 79 10.91 9.85 -1.63
CA TRP A 79 9.76 8.96 -1.70
C TRP A 79 8.47 9.77 -1.64
N HIS A 80 7.62 9.60 -2.64
CA HIS A 80 6.29 10.16 -2.70
C HIS A 80 5.26 9.04 -2.53
N GLN A 81 4.39 9.18 -1.52
CA GLN A 81 3.29 8.26 -1.25
C GLN A 81 1.97 9.03 -1.37
N PRO A 82 1.34 9.06 -2.56
CA PRO A 82 0.15 9.88 -2.80
C PRO A 82 -0.97 9.65 -1.78
N SER A 83 -1.13 8.42 -1.29
CA SER A 83 -2.20 7.98 -0.38
C SER A 83 -1.87 7.95 1.10
N LEU A 84 -0.71 8.47 1.52
CA LEU A 84 -0.32 8.46 2.94
C LEU A 84 -1.29 9.22 3.86
N HIS A 85 -1.94 10.27 3.34
CA HIS A 85 -2.84 11.13 4.11
C HIS A 85 -4.31 10.70 4.03
N ASP A 86 -4.60 9.55 3.44
CA ASP A 86 -5.97 9.06 3.30
C ASP A 86 -6.45 8.43 4.61
N ALA A 87 -7.46 9.04 5.23
CA ALA A 87 -8.01 8.61 6.52
C ALA A 87 -8.78 7.29 6.44
N ASP A 88 -9.23 6.89 5.24
CA ASP A 88 -9.94 5.62 5.02
C ASP A 88 -8.98 4.43 5.01
N ARG A 89 -7.67 4.69 4.88
CA ARG A 89 -6.64 3.67 4.75
C ARG A 89 -5.93 3.44 6.07
N THR A 90 -5.75 2.17 6.41
CA THR A 90 -4.72 1.80 7.38
C THR A 90 -3.35 2.01 6.73
N PRO A 91 -2.38 2.63 7.43
CA PRO A 91 -1.05 2.87 6.86
C PRO A 91 -0.48 1.55 6.38
N SER A 92 -0.25 1.48 5.07
CA SER A 92 0.22 0.25 4.45
C SER A 92 1.63 -0.05 4.96
N LEU A 93 1.85 -1.28 5.43
CA LEU A 93 3.16 -1.91 5.62
C LEU A 93 3.82 -2.18 4.25
N ILE A 94 3.80 -1.19 3.33
CA ILE A 94 4.69 -1.25 2.18
C ILE A 94 6.08 -1.15 2.78
N ASP A 95 6.85 -2.22 2.57
CA ASP A 95 8.13 -2.53 3.19
C ASP A 95 9.24 -1.57 2.69
N LEU A 96 9.04 -0.28 2.93
CA LEU A 96 10.03 0.75 2.68
C LEU A 96 11.06 0.71 3.81
N PRO A 97 12.35 0.93 3.51
CA PRO A 97 13.31 1.22 4.57
C PRO A 97 12.74 2.38 5.42
N PRO A 98 12.88 2.32 6.76
CA PRO A 98 12.27 3.31 7.64
C PRO A 98 12.67 4.70 7.15
N VAL A 99 11.69 5.43 6.62
CA VAL A 99 11.86 6.82 6.25
C VAL A 99 12.25 7.52 7.54
N SER A 100 13.42 8.16 7.54
CA SER A 100 13.88 8.97 8.65
C SER A 100 12.73 9.90 9.06
N GLU A 101 12.34 9.79 10.32
CA GLU A 101 11.27 10.53 10.99
C GLU A 101 11.19 11.98 10.53
N LEU A 102 10.20 12.33 9.70
CA LEU A 102 9.63 13.68 9.62
C LEU A 102 8.26 13.55 8.98
N THR A 103 7.23 13.36 9.82
CA THR A 103 5.97 14.12 9.88
C THR A 103 5.02 13.27 10.73
N ASP A 104 4.62 13.76 11.91
CA ASP A 104 3.52 13.15 12.66
C ASP A 104 2.28 13.17 11.75
N PRO A 105 1.65 12.01 11.46
CA PRO A 105 0.42 11.99 10.68
C PRO A 105 -0.61 12.85 11.40
N ALA A 106 -1.14 13.85 10.69
CA ALA A 106 -2.21 14.70 11.21
C ALA A 106 -3.37 13.81 11.69
N PRO A 107 -4.01 14.14 12.82
CA PRO A 107 -5.15 13.36 13.29
C PRO A 107 -6.23 13.33 12.20
N PRO A 108 -6.83 12.16 11.92
CA PRO A 108 -7.80 12.03 10.84
C PRO A 108 -8.99 12.97 11.07
N PRO A 109 -9.53 13.60 10.01
CA PRO A 109 -10.74 14.40 10.12
C PRO A 109 -11.92 13.55 10.59
N ILE A 110 -12.81 14.15 11.39
CA ILE A 110 -13.97 13.47 12.00
C ILE A 110 -15.19 13.59 11.09
N GLY A 111 -15.80 12.43 10.78
CA GLY A 111 -17.08 12.28 10.06
C GLY A 111 -17.00 11.13 9.05
N ALA A 112 -17.75 10.05 9.27
CA ALA A 112 -17.58 8.73 8.61
C ALA A 112 -16.21 8.08 8.88
N GLY A 113 -15.94 7.76 10.16
CA GLY A 113 -14.60 7.41 10.65
C GLY A 113 -13.88 6.28 9.90
N PRO A 114 -12.55 6.15 10.11
CA PRO A 114 -11.65 5.25 9.35
C PRO A 114 -12.16 3.82 9.18
N LEU A 115 -12.88 3.29 10.18
CA LEU A 115 -13.45 1.94 10.15
C LEU A 115 -14.49 1.75 9.04
N ARG A 116 -15.28 2.79 8.74
CA ARG A 116 -16.25 2.72 7.65
C ARG A 116 -15.55 2.70 6.30
N GLY A 117 -14.56 3.57 6.10
CA GLY A 117 -13.72 3.57 4.89
C GLY A 117 -13.05 2.22 4.66
N THR A 118 -12.37 1.71 5.69
CA THR A 118 -11.71 0.39 5.64
C THR A 118 -12.70 -0.74 5.32
N LEU A 119 -13.89 -0.74 5.91
CA LEU A 119 -14.92 -1.75 5.60
C LEU A 119 -15.36 -1.67 4.13
N LEU A 120 -15.63 -0.47 3.62
CA LEU A 120 -16.09 -0.27 2.25
C LEU A 120 -15.01 -0.63 1.23
N HIS A 121 -13.74 -0.24 1.47
CA HIS A 121 -12.61 -0.63 0.63
C HIS A 121 -12.48 -2.15 0.58
N LYS A 122 -12.55 -2.83 1.72
CA LYS A 122 -12.42 -4.29 1.75
C LYS A 122 -13.56 -5.00 1.02
N LEU A 123 -14.80 -4.54 1.18
CA LEU A 123 -15.94 -5.09 0.44
C LEU A 123 -15.80 -4.85 -1.07
N ALA A 124 -15.32 -3.69 -1.49
CA ALA A 124 -15.07 -3.39 -2.90
C ALA A 124 -13.95 -4.28 -3.47
N GLU A 125 -12.86 -4.45 -2.73
CA GLU A 125 -11.75 -5.35 -3.07
C GLU A 125 -12.26 -6.78 -3.30
N GLU A 126 -12.99 -7.36 -2.34
CA GLU A 126 -13.48 -8.74 -2.44
C GLU A 126 -14.47 -8.94 -3.59
N VAL A 127 -15.30 -7.94 -3.90
CA VAL A 127 -16.17 -7.99 -5.08
C VAL A 127 -15.35 -7.98 -6.38
N ILE A 128 -14.39 -7.07 -6.49
CA ILE A 128 -13.57 -6.93 -7.69
C ILE A 128 -12.69 -8.17 -7.90
N ALA A 129 -12.16 -8.76 -6.82
CA ALA A 129 -11.41 -10.01 -6.85
C ALA A 129 -12.27 -11.24 -7.20
N GLY A 130 -13.60 -11.10 -7.23
CA GLY A 130 -14.54 -12.20 -7.48
C GLY A 130 -14.74 -13.13 -6.27
N GLU A 131 -14.30 -12.72 -5.08
CA GLU A 131 -14.45 -13.45 -3.82
C GLU A 131 -15.85 -13.23 -3.20
N LEU A 132 -16.52 -12.13 -3.56
CA LEU A 132 -17.82 -11.74 -3.02
C LEU A 132 -18.85 -11.50 -4.12
N GLU A 133 -20.00 -12.16 -4.01
CA GLU A 133 -21.14 -11.94 -4.91
C GLU A 133 -21.79 -10.58 -4.67
N VAL A 134 -22.19 -9.90 -5.74
CA VAL A 134 -22.91 -8.61 -5.69
C VAL A 134 -24.41 -8.82 -5.44
N SER A 135 -24.74 -9.50 -4.34
CA SER A 135 -26.09 -9.60 -3.82
C SER A 135 -26.17 -8.90 -2.45
N LEU A 136 -27.29 -8.26 -2.14
CA LEU A 136 -27.41 -7.52 -0.88
C LEU A 136 -27.26 -8.44 0.32
N GLU A 137 -27.76 -9.68 0.24
CA GLU A 137 -27.64 -10.68 1.30
C GLU A 137 -26.17 -11.09 1.53
N ALA A 138 -25.42 -11.41 0.47
CA ALA A 138 -24.01 -11.77 0.59
C ALA A 138 -23.16 -10.61 1.12
N LEU A 139 -23.41 -9.39 0.62
CA LEU A 139 -22.70 -8.18 1.05
C LEU A 139 -22.96 -7.87 2.54
N ILE A 140 -24.20 -8.02 3.02
CA ILE A 140 -24.54 -7.82 4.45
C ILE A 140 -23.83 -8.86 5.30
N ALA A 141 -23.95 -10.14 4.96
CA ALA A 141 -23.32 -11.22 5.71
C ALA A 141 -21.81 -11.01 5.81
N ARG A 142 -21.16 -10.62 4.71
CA ARG A 142 -19.73 -10.35 4.70
C ARG A 142 -19.36 -9.11 5.52
N ALA A 143 -20.15 -8.04 5.43
CA ALA A 143 -19.93 -6.85 6.23
C ALA A 143 -20.03 -7.14 7.74
N ASP A 144 -20.97 -7.98 8.18
CA ASP A 144 -21.09 -8.41 9.58
C ASP A 144 -19.87 -9.21 10.05
N GLU A 145 -19.34 -10.11 9.22
CA GLU A 145 -18.12 -10.86 9.51
C GLU A 145 -16.91 -9.93 9.69
N LEU A 146 -16.69 -9.01 8.76
CA LEU A 146 -15.60 -8.05 8.82
C LEU A 146 -15.71 -7.15 10.06
N LEU A 147 -16.92 -6.70 10.40
CA LEU A 147 -17.16 -5.92 11.60
C LEU A 147 -16.90 -6.72 12.88
N ALA A 148 -17.25 -8.00 12.92
CA ALA A 148 -16.91 -8.87 14.05
C ALA A 148 -15.39 -9.01 14.23
N GLN A 149 -14.64 -9.14 13.12
CA GLN A 149 -13.18 -9.17 13.16
C GLN A 149 -12.58 -7.86 13.67
N LEU A 150 -13.05 -6.70 13.18
CA LEU A 150 -12.59 -5.40 13.65
C LEU A 150 -12.87 -5.21 15.14
N ARG A 151 -14.07 -5.58 15.62
CA ARG A 151 -14.43 -5.54 17.06
C ARG A 151 -13.49 -6.39 17.92
N SER A 152 -13.07 -7.55 17.44
CA SER A 152 -12.17 -8.45 18.19
C SER A 152 -10.75 -7.90 18.35
N GLN A 153 -10.36 -6.94 17.52
CA GLN A 153 -9.04 -6.31 17.54
C GLN A 153 -9.03 -5.01 18.36
N SER A 154 -10.19 -4.43 18.65
CA SER A 154 -10.34 -3.22 19.44
C SER A 154 -10.21 -3.50 20.95
N PRO A 155 -9.49 -2.65 21.71
CA PRO A 155 -9.44 -2.75 23.17
C PRO A 155 -10.84 -2.61 23.79
N PRO A 156 -11.17 -3.34 24.87
CA PRO A 156 -12.49 -3.27 25.52
C PRO A 156 -12.87 -1.88 26.09
N SER A 157 -11.90 -0.97 26.22
CA SER A 157 -12.06 0.35 26.81
C SER A 157 -12.53 1.43 25.84
N ASP A 158 -12.46 1.18 24.53
CA ASP A 158 -12.74 2.21 23.55
C ASP A 158 -14.23 2.15 23.18
N GLN A 159 -14.97 3.22 23.48
CA GLN A 159 -16.32 3.43 22.94
C GLN A 159 -16.18 3.77 21.44
N ILE A 160 -15.90 2.74 20.64
CA ILE A 160 -15.81 2.85 19.19
C ILE A 160 -17.20 2.61 18.62
N GLU A 161 -17.73 3.60 17.91
CA GLU A 161 -18.94 3.44 17.12
C GLU A 161 -18.60 2.71 15.82
N PHE A 162 -19.19 1.53 15.62
CA PHE A 162 -18.99 0.72 14.42
C PHE A 162 -20.03 1.06 13.35
N PRO A 163 -19.66 1.04 12.05
CA PRO A 163 -20.62 1.28 10.99
C PRO A 163 -21.67 0.16 10.90
N ASP A 164 -22.82 0.50 10.31
CA ASP A 164 -23.91 -0.43 10.05
C ASP A 164 -23.64 -1.27 8.79
N SER A 165 -23.76 -2.60 8.91
CA SER A 165 -23.48 -3.55 7.83
C SER A 165 -24.45 -3.41 6.66
N VAL A 166 -25.72 -3.13 6.94
CA VAL A 166 -26.76 -2.94 5.90
C VAL A 166 -26.49 -1.68 5.09
N GLN A 167 -26.13 -0.58 5.74
CA GLN A 167 -25.72 0.65 5.06
C GLN A 167 -24.45 0.45 4.24
N ALA A 168 -23.45 -0.26 4.77
CA ALA A 168 -22.21 -0.54 4.04
C ALA A 168 -22.48 -1.38 2.78
N ALA A 169 -23.23 -2.48 2.92
CA ALA A 169 -23.62 -3.34 1.80
C ALA A 169 -24.43 -2.59 0.73
N THR A 170 -25.38 -1.75 1.16
CA THR A 170 -26.17 -0.90 0.25
C THR A 170 -25.28 0.09 -0.51
N THR A 171 -24.33 0.73 0.18
CA THR A 171 -23.37 1.66 -0.42
C THR A 171 -22.53 0.98 -1.50
N ILE A 172 -22.03 -0.24 -1.24
CA ILE A 172 -21.26 -1.02 -2.22
C ILE A 172 -22.11 -1.37 -3.43
N ARG A 173 -23.30 -1.95 -3.22
CA ARG A 173 -24.23 -2.29 -4.30
C ARG A 173 -24.50 -1.08 -5.20
N ASP A 174 -24.80 0.07 -4.61
CA ASP A 174 -25.17 1.29 -5.34
C ASP A 174 -23.97 1.89 -6.07
N THR A 175 -22.77 1.85 -5.46
CA THR A 175 -21.50 2.27 -6.09
C THR A 175 -21.22 1.44 -7.35
N LEU A 176 -21.35 0.11 -7.26
CA LEU A 176 -21.11 -0.80 -8.38
C LEU A 176 -22.15 -0.65 -9.50
N ALA A 177 -23.34 -0.17 -9.16
CA ALA A 177 -24.42 0.11 -10.11
C ALA A 177 -24.25 1.46 -10.83
N ILE A 178 -23.29 2.31 -10.44
CA ILE A 178 -22.97 3.54 -11.17
C ILE A 178 -22.62 3.16 -12.61
N ARG A 179 -23.27 3.81 -13.59
CA ARG A 179 -23.23 3.42 -15.01
C ARG A 179 -21.82 3.16 -15.55
N ASP A 180 -20.86 4.01 -15.23
CA ASP A 180 -19.49 3.84 -15.72
C ASP A 180 -18.73 2.79 -14.93
N VAL A 181 -18.89 2.76 -13.60
CA VAL A 181 -18.29 1.73 -12.74
C VAL A 181 -18.72 0.34 -13.21
N ALA A 182 -20.02 0.13 -13.41
CA ALA A 182 -20.59 -1.13 -13.91
C ALA A 182 -19.96 -1.61 -15.24
N LYS A 183 -19.59 -0.69 -16.14
CA LYS A 183 -18.91 -1.03 -17.40
C LYS A 183 -17.46 -1.43 -17.20
N MET A 184 -16.80 -0.83 -16.22
CA MET A 184 -15.39 -1.08 -15.91
C MET A 184 -15.19 -2.34 -15.07
N MET A 185 -16.21 -2.76 -14.30
CA MET A 185 -16.16 -3.91 -13.39
C MET A 185 -15.43 -5.15 -13.94
N PRO A 186 -15.69 -5.63 -15.17
CA PRO A 186 -15.03 -6.84 -15.69
C PRO A 186 -13.52 -6.70 -15.91
N PHE A 187 -13.00 -5.48 -15.87
CA PHE A 187 -11.62 -5.12 -16.17
C PHE A 187 -10.89 -4.57 -14.93
N LEU A 188 -11.53 -4.60 -13.76
CA LEU A 188 -10.92 -4.09 -12.53
C LEU A 188 -10.01 -5.14 -11.91
N GLU A 189 -8.81 -4.69 -11.52
CA GLU A 189 -7.92 -5.40 -10.61
C GLU A 189 -7.83 -4.58 -9.32
N ALA A 190 -8.24 -5.15 -8.20
CA ALA A 190 -8.26 -4.44 -6.93
C ALA A 190 -6.88 -4.36 -6.28
N GLU A 191 -6.68 -3.30 -5.50
CA GLU A 191 -5.63 -3.18 -4.50
C GLU A 191 -4.20 -3.38 -5.05
N VAL A 192 -3.97 -2.81 -6.24
CA VAL A 192 -2.73 -3.02 -6.98
C VAL A 192 -1.64 -2.10 -6.46
N PRO A 193 -0.49 -2.64 -6.01
CA PRO A 193 0.65 -1.81 -5.66
C PRO A 193 1.30 -1.22 -6.92
N VAL A 194 1.63 0.06 -6.86
CA VAL A 194 2.22 0.82 -7.97
C VAL A 194 3.54 1.42 -7.51
N TRP A 195 4.57 1.21 -8.32
CA TRP A 195 5.89 1.78 -8.13
C TRP A 195 6.33 2.54 -9.36
N ASN A 196 7.01 3.65 -9.16
CA ASN A 196 7.65 4.40 -10.23
C ASN A 196 8.98 4.95 -9.75
N ALA A 197 9.95 5.00 -10.66
CA ALA A 197 11.19 5.71 -10.46
C ALA A 197 11.36 6.70 -11.61
N ASP A 198 11.15 7.99 -11.30
CA ASP A 198 11.39 9.09 -12.23
C ASP A 198 12.50 10.00 -11.68
N GLY A 199 13.72 9.77 -12.16
CA GLY A 199 14.92 10.45 -11.70
C GLY A 199 15.13 10.29 -10.19
N ALA A 200 15.04 11.39 -9.46
CA ALA A 200 15.22 11.43 -8.01
C ALA A 200 13.91 11.20 -7.22
N THR A 201 12.76 11.14 -7.88
CA THR A 201 11.47 10.92 -7.24
C THR A 201 11.07 9.47 -7.40
N LEU A 202 10.89 8.79 -6.27
CA LEU A 202 10.40 7.43 -6.23
C LEU A 202 8.97 7.44 -5.73
N LEU A 203 8.04 6.88 -6.49
CA LEU A 203 6.66 6.72 -6.05
C LEU A 203 6.44 5.28 -5.60
N ALA A 204 5.86 5.11 -4.41
CA ALA A 204 5.32 3.84 -3.95
C ALA A 204 3.91 4.10 -3.43
N GLY A 205 2.92 3.45 -4.02
CA GLY A 205 1.54 3.59 -3.61
C GLY A 205 0.76 2.32 -3.87
N ARG A 206 -0.53 2.37 -3.56
CA ARG A 206 -1.48 1.30 -3.81
C ARG A 206 -2.73 1.94 -4.37
N VAL A 207 -3.14 1.52 -5.56
CA VAL A 207 -4.34 2.02 -6.21
C VAL A 207 -5.49 1.09 -5.82
N ASP A 208 -6.65 1.64 -5.50
CA ASP A 208 -7.77 0.81 -5.05
C ASP A 208 -8.29 -0.11 -6.16
N ALA A 209 -8.35 0.38 -7.40
CA ALA A 209 -8.52 -0.49 -8.56
C ALA A 209 -7.83 0.04 -9.82
N LEU A 210 -7.12 -0.82 -10.54
CA LEU A 210 -6.68 -0.56 -11.90
C LEU A 210 -7.70 -1.10 -12.89
N ILE A 211 -7.87 -0.39 -14.00
CA ILE A 211 -8.63 -0.89 -15.14
C ILE A 211 -7.62 -1.47 -16.12
N VAL A 212 -7.56 -2.80 -16.17
CA VAL A 212 -6.59 -3.56 -16.96
C VAL A 212 -7.29 -4.29 -18.09
N ARG A 213 -6.75 -4.15 -19.29
CA ARG A 213 -7.20 -4.91 -20.45
C ARG A 213 -6.01 -5.36 -21.27
N GLU A 214 -5.92 -6.67 -21.53
CA GLU A 214 -4.84 -7.28 -22.31
C GLU A 214 -3.43 -6.94 -21.78
N GLY A 215 -3.29 -6.91 -20.45
CA GLY A 215 -2.03 -6.59 -19.78
C GLY A 215 -1.62 -5.12 -19.87
N ARG A 216 -2.51 -4.23 -20.31
CA ARG A 216 -2.30 -2.77 -20.30
C ARG A 216 -3.19 -2.11 -19.26
N VAL A 217 -2.59 -1.20 -18.49
CA VAL A 217 -3.33 -0.31 -17.60
C VAL A 217 -3.98 0.79 -18.44
N LEU A 218 -5.30 0.76 -18.53
CA LEU A 218 -6.09 1.76 -19.25
C LEU A 218 -6.59 2.86 -18.32
N GLY A 219 -6.81 2.53 -17.04
CA GLY A 219 -7.35 3.48 -16.09
C GLY A 219 -7.04 3.18 -14.63
N VAL A 220 -7.30 4.16 -13.78
CA VAL A 220 -7.07 4.13 -12.33
C VAL A 220 -8.37 4.56 -11.63
N LEU A 221 -8.82 3.80 -10.64
CA LEU A 221 -9.93 4.18 -9.78
C LEU A 221 -9.48 4.24 -8.32
N ASP A 222 -10.02 5.22 -7.62
CA ASP A 222 -9.81 5.43 -6.21
C ASP A 222 -11.17 5.67 -5.53
N TRP A 223 -11.47 4.89 -4.50
CA TRP A 223 -12.76 4.91 -3.79
C TRP A 223 -12.63 5.79 -2.55
N LYS A 224 -13.56 6.72 -2.36
CA LYS A 224 -13.62 7.58 -1.18
C LYS A 224 -14.93 7.38 -0.44
N SER A 225 -14.85 7.23 0.87
CA SER A 225 -16.02 6.96 1.71
C SER A 225 -16.68 8.23 2.24
N ASP A 226 -16.06 9.41 2.07
CA ASP A 226 -16.56 10.69 2.58
C ASP A 226 -18.06 10.91 2.31
N LEU A 227 -18.78 11.44 3.29
CA LEU A 227 -20.20 11.80 3.14
C LEU A 227 -20.37 13.10 2.36
N MET A 228 -19.59 14.12 2.73
CA MET A 228 -19.65 15.48 2.16
C MET A 228 -18.25 16.10 2.15
N PRO A 229 -17.34 15.65 1.28
CA PRO A 229 -15.99 16.17 1.24
C PRO A 229 -15.99 17.62 0.76
N SER A 230 -15.16 18.45 1.41
CA SER A 230 -14.98 19.84 1.01
C SER A 230 -14.36 19.95 -0.40
N PRO A 231 -14.55 21.06 -1.13
CA PRO A 231 -13.93 21.24 -2.44
C PRO A 231 -12.40 21.06 -2.43
N ASN A 232 -11.72 21.56 -1.38
CA ASN A 232 -10.26 21.40 -1.23
C ASN A 232 -9.88 19.92 -1.09
N LEU A 233 -10.63 19.16 -0.29
CA LEU A 233 -10.39 17.73 -0.10
C LEU A 233 -10.61 16.95 -1.41
N LYS A 234 -11.66 17.28 -2.16
CA LYS A 234 -11.89 16.74 -3.51
C LYS A 234 -10.71 17.03 -4.43
N SER A 235 -10.18 18.26 -4.44
CA SER A 235 -9.00 18.61 -5.23
C SER A 235 -7.76 17.80 -4.84
N HIS A 236 -7.56 17.52 -3.54
CA HIS A 236 -6.47 16.65 -3.09
C HIS A 236 -6.61 15.22 -3.63
N TYR A 237 -7.82 14.64 -3.59
CA TYR A 237 -8.07 13.31 -4.16
C TYR A 237 -7.87 13.28 -5.67
N VAL A 238 -8.29 14.33 -6.38
CA VAL A 238 -8.05 14.47 -7.82
C VAL A 238 -6.54 14.50 -8.10
N SER A 239 -5.76 15.29 -7.38
CA SER A 239 -4.29 15.34 -7.55
C SER A 239 -3.60 14.02 -7.23
N GLN A 240 -4.14 13.23 -6.29
CA GLN A 240 -3.66 11.88 -6.00
C GLN A 240 -3.88 10.94 -7.20
N VAL A 241 -5.08 10.97 -7.80
CA VAL A 241 -5.38 10.19 -9.00
C VAL A 241 -4.57 10.66 -10.21
N GLU A 242 -4.36 11.97 -10.39
CA GLU A 242 -3.47 12.52 -11.42
C GLU A 242 -2.06 11.94 -11.34
N ALA A 243 -1.50 11.82 -10.13
CA ALA A 243 -0.19 11.22 -9.91
C ALA A 243 -0.16 9.74 -10.34
N TYR A 244 -1.21 8.97 -10.02
CA TYR A 244 -1.31 7.58 -10.46
C TYR A 244 -1.49 7.44 -11.97
N VAL A 245 -2.30 8.29 -12.59
CA VAL A 245 -2.49 8.31 -14.06
C VAL A 245 -1.16 8.62 -14.76
N ALA A 246 -0.43 9.64 -14.28
CA ALA A 246 0.87 10.01 -14.84
C ALA A 246 1.91 8.87 -14.74
N VAL A 247 1.93 8.17 -13.60
CA VAL A 247 2.87 7.06 -13.36
C VAL A 247 2.53 5.81 -14.16
N THR A 248 1.25 5.47 -14.26
CA THR A 248 0.80 4.24 -14.93
C THR A 248 0.71 4.41 -16.44
N GLY A 249 0.71 5.65 -16.94
CA GLY A 249 0.45 5.95 -18.35
C GLY A 249 -1.01 5.70 -18.75
N ALA A 250 -1.91 5.65 -17.77
CA ALA A 250 -3.33 5.41 -18.00
C ALA A 250 -3.98 6.50 -18.85
N VAL A 251 -5.06 6.14 -19.56
CA VAL A 251 -5.84 7.05 -20.41
C VAL A 251 -6.66 8.03 -19.56
N ALA A 252 -7.20 7.54 -18.45
CA ALA A 252 -8.00 8.31 -17.52
C ALA A 252 -7.91 7.74 -16.10
N GLY A 253 -8.29 8.53 -15.12
CA GLY A 253 -8.54 8.07 -13.76
C GLY A 253 -9.83 8.65 -13.21
N ALA A 254 -10.35 8.07 -12.13
CA ALA A 254 -11.49 8.64 -11.43
C ALA A 254 -11.41 8.49 -9.92
N VAL A 255 -11.91 9.50 -9.22
CA VAL A 255 -12.26 9.44 -7.80
C VAL A 255 -13.75 9.11 -7.73
N VAL A 256 -14.10 8.02 -7.04
CA VAL A 256 -15.47 7.57 -6.85
C VAL A 256 -15.87 7.79 -5.39
N PHE A 257 -16.77 8.74 -5.15
CA PHE A 257 -17.33 8.98 -3.83
C PHE A 257 -18.49 8.03 -3.59
N MET A 258 -18.20 6.94 -2.88
CA MET A 258 -19.12 5.80 -2.74
C MET A 258 -20.46 6.20 -2.09
N THR A 259 -20.41 7.10 -1.11
CA THR A 259 -21.61 7.54 -0.39
C THR A 259 -22.52 8.43 -1.24
N SER A 260 -21.95 9.38 -1.99
CA SER A 260 -22.75 10.31 -2.80
C SER A 260 -23.07 9.74 -4.19
N GLY A 261 -22.37 8.70 -4.63
CA GLY A 261 -22.42 8.17 -5.99
C GLY A 261 -21.78 9.10 -7.03
N GLU A 262 -21.07 10.15 -6.59
CA GLU A 262 -20.40 11.09 -7.47
C GLU A 262 -19.08 10.51 -8.00
N VAL A 263 -18.82 10.68 -9.30
CA VAL A 263 -17.57 10.27 -9.94
C VAL A 263 -16.91 11.48 -10.56
N ILE A 264 -15.68 11.79 -10.12
CA ILE A 264 -14.86 12.87 -10.68
C ILE A 264 -13.78 12.25 -11.54
N TRP A 265 -13.74 12.65 -12.81
CA TRP A 265 -12.81 12.12 -13.81
C TRP A 265 -11.58 13.00 -14.00
N VAL A 266 -10.47 12.35 -14.30
CA VAL A 266 -9.19 12.91 -14.71
C VAL A 266 -8.82 12.27 -16.06
N GLY A 267 -8.39 13.07 -17.04
CA GLY A 267 -8.00 12.55 -18.36
C GLY A 267 -9.19 12.21 -19.29
N ASP A 268 -8.98 11.31 -20.25
CA ASP A 268 -9.93 11.01 -21.33
C ASP A 268 -10.88 9.85 -20.99
N ARG A 269 -11.92 10.17 -20.20
CA ARG A 269 -12.99 9.21 -19.83
C ARG A 269 -13.59 8.50 -21.05
N ASP A 270 -13.91 9.25 -22.09
CA ASP A 270 -14.65 8.69 -23.23
C ASP A 270 -13.74 7.79 -24.08
N GLY A 271 -12.45 8.15 -24.24
CA GLY A 271 -11.43 7.31 -24.84
C GLY A 271 -11.18 6.02 -24.06
N LEU A 272 -11.14 6.08 -22.73
CA LEU A 272 -11.07 4.89 -21.87
C LEU A 272 -12.29 3.99 -22.10
N LEU A 273 -13.51 4.52 -21.97
CA LEU A 273 -14.73 3.73 -22.10
C LEU A 273 -14.88 3.12 -23.50
N ALA A 274 -14.47 3.84 -24.56
CA ALA A 274 -14.43 3.31 -25.91
C ALA A 274 -13.49 2.09 -26.02
N GLN A 275 -12.30 2.18 -25.41
CA GLN A 275 -11.33 1.09 -25.38
C GLN A 275 -11.74 -0.12 -24.54
N LEU A 276 -12.82 -0.05 -23.75
CA LEU A 276 -13.38 -1.20 -23.04
C LEU A 276 -14.47 -1.94 -23.84
N VAL A 277 -15.10 -1.26 -24.80
CA VAL A 277 -16.19 -1.81 -25.62
C VAL A 277 -15.68 -2.41 -26.93
N THR A 278 -14.57 -1.92 -27.47
CA THR A 278 -14.03 -2.40 -28.76
C THR A 278 -13.53 -3.83 -28.65
N THR A 279 -13.98 -4.74 -29.50
CA THR A 279 -13.33 -6.06 -29.67
C THR A 279 -11.91 -5.83 -30.18
N PRO A 280 -10.90 -6.56 -29.69
CA PRO A 280 -9.53 -6.39 -30.20
C PRO A 280 -9.49 -6.72 -31.69
N PRO A 281 -8.63 -6.06 -32.50
CA PRO A 281 -8.42 -6.50 -33.86
C PRO A 281 -7.91 -7.95 -33.85
N PRO A 282 -8.36 -8.81 -34.79
CA PRO A 282 -7.87 -10.17 -34.86
C PRO A 282 -6.35 -10.17 -35.06
N ILE A 283 -5.65 -11.00 -34.27
CA ILE A 283 -4.21 -11.28 -34.40
C ILE A 283 -3.94 -11.97 -35.73
#